data_AF-A0A6L3ELX9-F1
#
_entry.id   AF-A0A6L3ELX9-F1
#
_cell.length_a   1.000
_cell.length_b   1.000
_cell.length_c   1.000
_cell.angle_alpha   90.00
_cell.angle_beta   90.00
_cell.angle_gamma   90.00
#
_symmetry.space_group_name_H-M   'P 1'
#
loop_
_entity.id
_entity.type
_entity.pdbx_description
1 polymer ?
#
loop_
_entity_poly.entity_id
_entity_poly.type
_entity_poly.pdbx_seq_one_letter_code
_entity_poly.pdbx_strand_id
1 'polypeptide(L)'
;MKPVLKLHDQGAFVRELTAALLERGHLDRAQDAFDLTVRRAVEEFQARHVDERGVPLVVDGIVGPLTWWALAHPDNSGVLNQPGGVVIPPVGGSALGRAALE
;
A
#
# COMPACT_ATOMS: atom_id res chain seq x y z
N MET A 1 -14.98 -5.91 -11.91
CA MET A 1 -14.47 -4.57 -11.56
C MET A 1 -14.46 -4.46 -10.05
N LYS A 2 -13.31 -4.11 -9.45
CA LYS A 2 -13.27 -3.82 -8.01
C LYS A 2 -13.82 -2.40 -7.77
N PRO A 3 -14.66 -2.19 -6.75
CA PRO A 3 -15.21 -0.87 -6.46
C PRO A 3 -14.13 0.06 -5.90
N VAL A 4 -14.39 1.36 -5.97
CA VAL A 4 -13.59 2.36 -5.25
C VAL A 4 -13.99 2.30 -3.78
N LEU A 5 -13.03 2.08 -2.88
CA LEU A 5 -13.27 2.07 -1.44
C LEU A 5 -12.70 3.33 -0.77
N LYS A 6 -13.44 3.89 0.18
CA LYS A 6 -13.05 5.07 0.96
C LYS A 6 -13.49 4.94 2.42
N LEU A 7 -13.05 5.90 3.23
CA LEU A 7 -13.43 6.00 4.64
C LEU A 7 -14.96 5.88 4.81
N HIS A 8 -15.38 5.03 5.74
CA HIS A 8 -16.76 4.61 6.04
C HIS A 8 -17.38 3.55 5.11
N ASP A 9 -16.68 3.10 4.06
CA ASP A 9 -17.15 1.93 3.31
C ASP A 9 -17.01 0.66 4.16
N GLN A 10 -17.91 -0.30 3.93
CA GLN A 10 -17.92 -1.58 4.64
C GLN A 10 -18.30 -2.72 3.69
N GLY A 11 -17.87 -3.94 4.02
CA GLY A 11 -18.29 -5.16 3.35
C GLY A 11 -17.15 -6.05 2.85
N ALA A 12 -17.49 -7.00 1.97
CA ALA A 12 -16.56 -8.03 1.50
C ALA A 12 -15.31 -7.47 0.81
N PHE A 13 -15.44 -6.37 0.06
CA PHE A 13 -14.30 -5.71 -0.60
C PHE A 13 -13.36 -5.03 0.39
N VAL A 14 -13.88 -4.47 1.48
CA VAL A 14 -13.04 -3.90 2.55
C VAL A 14 -12.32 -5.00 3.31
N ARG A 15 -12.98 -6.15 3.52
CA ARG A 15 -12.32 -7.32 4.09
C ARG A 15 -11.19 -7.85 3.19
N GLU A 16 -11.39 -7.85 1.88
CA GLU A 16 -10.37 -8.22 0.91
C GLU A 16 -9.19 -7.24 0.93
N LEU A 17 -9.47 -5.94 0.97
CA LEU A 17 -8.45 -4.90 1.13
C LEU A 17 -7.64 -5.07 2.42
N THR A 18 -8.32 -5.23 3.55
CA THR A 18 -7.65 -5.33 4.86
C THR A 18 -6.90 -6.65 5.03
N ALA A 19 -7.37 -7.74 4.41
CA ALA A 19 -6.61 -8.98 4.30
C ALA A 19 -5.31 -8.76 3.51
N ALA A 20 -5.37 -8.09 2.35
CA ALA A 20 -4.18 -7.79 1.58
C ALA A 20 -3.20 -6.87 2.33
N LEU A 21 -3.70 -5.89 3.08
CA LEU A 21 -2.88 -5.02 3.94
C LEU A 21 -2.27 -5.78 5.13
N LEU A 22 -3.01 -6.73 5.72
CA LEU A 22 -2.53 -7.62 6.78
C LEU A 22 -1.39 -8.51 6.30
N GLU A 23 -1.54 -9.17 5.15
CA GLU A 23 -0.49 -10.02 4.55
C GLU A 23 0.81 -9.24 4.29
N ARG A 24 0.70 -7.93 4.12
CA ARG A 24 1.82 -7.00 3.89
C ARG A 24 2.35 -6.36 5.18
N GLY A 25 1.74 -6.63 6.32
CA GLY A 25 2.13 -6.09 7.63
C GLY A 25 1.72 -4.63 7.86
N HIS A 26 0.79 -4.09 7.08
CA HIS A 26 0.22 -2.75 7.30
C HIS A 26 -0.95 -2.75 8.30
N LEU A 27 -1.52 -3.91 8.60
CA LEU A 27 -2.57 -4.10 9.59
C LEU A 27 -2.24 -5.28 10.49
N ASP A 28 -2.80 -5.28 11.70
CA ASP A 28 -2.72 -6.38 12.67
C ASP A 28 -3.84 -7.41 12.48
N ARG A 29 -5.01 -6.97 11.98
CA ARG A 29 -6.13 -7.86 11.64
C ARG A 29 -6.89 -7.40 10.41
N ALA A 30 -7.51 -8.35 9.71
CA ALA A 30 -8.51 -8.06 8.69
C ALA A 30 -9.82 -7.59 9.34
N GLN A 31 -10.45 -6.60 8.72
CA GLN A 31 -11.68 -5.99 9.16
C GLN A 31 -12.59 -5.69 7.97
N ASP A 32 -13.89 -5.76 8.19
CA ASP A 32 -14.93 -5.49 7.18
C ASP A 32 -15.30 -4.01 7.06
N ALA A 33 -14.75 -3.14 7.92
CA ALA A 33 -15.01 -1.70 7.92
C ALA A 33 -13.76 -0.87 7.55
N PHE A 34 -13.96 0.16 6.72
CA PHE A 34 -12.90 1.06 6.27
C PHE A 34 -12.83 2.24 7.24
N ASP A 35 -12.22 1.99 8.40
CA ASP A 35 -12.00 2.99 9.44
C ASP A 35 -10.74 3.82 9.18
N LEU A 36 -10.47 4.79 10.08
CA LEU A 36 -9.27 5.62 10.03
C LEU A 36 -7.97 4.80 10.07
N THR A 37 -7.97 3.66 10.76
CA THR A 37 -6.83 2.73 10.79
C THR A 37 -6.56 2.14 9.41
N VAL A 38 -7.61 1.67 8.71
CA VAL A 38 -7.49 1.13 7.35
C VAL A 38 -7.07 2.22 6.38
N ARG A 39 -7.64 3.42 6.52
CA ARG A 39 -7.24 4.57 5.72
C ARG A 39 -5.75 4.87 5.85
N ARG A 40 -5.21 4.92 7.07
CA ARG A 40 -3.78 5.13 7.30
C ARG A 40 -2.92 4.03 6.67
N ALA A 41 -3.34 2.77 6.80
CA ALA A 41 -2.65 1.66 6.17
C ALA A 41 -2.66 1.76 4.63
N VAL A 42 -3.76 2.23 4.04
CA VAL A 42 -3.86 2.52 2.61
C VAL A 42 -2.95 3.69 2.21
N GLU A 43 -2.93 4.77 2.99
CA GLU A 43 -2.06 5.93 2.74
C GLU A 43 -0.57 5.51 2.79
N GLU A 44 -0.16 4.71 3.76
CA GLU A 44 1.19 4.15 3.83
C GLU A 44 1.52 3.22 2.67
N PHE A 45 0.54 2.40 2.25
CA PHE A 45 0.68 1.53 1.09
C PHE A 45 0.90 2.36 -0.18
N GLN A 46 0.04 3.36 -0.43
CA GLN A 46 0.13 4.26 -1.57
C GLN A 46 1.47 5.00 -1.60
N ALA A 47 1.95 5.49 -0.46
CA ALA A 47 3.22 6.21 -0.36
C ALA A 47 4.45 5.37 -0.73
N ARG A 48 4.34 4.04 -0.70
CA ARG A 48 5.44 3.09 -0.95
C ARG A 48 5.30 2.33 -2.27
N HIS A 49 4.19 2.48 -2.98
CA HIS A 49 3.90 1.71 -4.18
C HIS A 49 3.64 2.60 -5.40
N VAL A 50 3.81 2.00 -6.57
CA VAL A 50 3.60 2.61 -7.87
C VAL A 50 2.43 1.97 -8.60
N ASP A 51 1.87 2.69 -9.58
CA ASP A 51 0.88 2.16 -10.50
C ASP A 51 1.52 1.27 -11.59
N GLU A 52 0.67 0.79 -12.51
CA GLU A 52 1.07 -0.07 -13.64
C GLU A 52 2.11 0.55 -14.58
N ARG A 53 2.32 1.86 -14.49
CA ARG A 53 3.25 2.63 -15.32
C ARG A 53 4.51 3.02 -14.56
N GLY A 54 4.62 2.70 -13.28
CA GLY A 54 5.72 3.13 -12.43
C GLY A 54 5.60 4.50 -11.83
N VAL A 55 4.41 5.09 -11.91
CA VAL A 55 4.16 6.38 -11.29
C VAL A 55 3.77 6.14 -9.83
N PRO A 56 4.36 6.87 -8.86
CA PRO A 56 3.94 6.80 -7.47
C PRO A 56 2.42 6.99 -7.32
N LEU A 57 1.79 6.17 -6.51
CA LEU A 57 0.37 6.32 -6.24
C LEU A 57 0.11 7.63 -5.49
N VAL A 58 -1.05 8.23 -5.77
CA VAL A 58 -1.54 9.38 -4.99
C VAL A 58 -1.92 8.89 -3.59
N VAL A 59 -1.39 9.56 -2.57
CA VAL A 59 -1.66 9.26 -1.16
C VAL A 59 -2.95 9.97 -0.73
N ASP A 60 -4.07 9.51 -1.26
CA ASP A 60 -5.41 10.05 -1.01
C ASP A 60 -6.22 9.23 0.01
N GLY A 61 -5.74 8.04 0.39
CA GLY A 61 -6.42 7.13 1.31
C GLY A 61 -7.67 6.48 0.70
N ILE A 62 -7.83 6.52 -0.62
CA ILE A 62 -8.92 5.94 -1.39
C ILE A 62 -8.38 4.78 -2.23
N VAL A 63 -9.00 3.62 -2.15
CA VAL A 63 -8.59 2.44 -2.92
C VAL A 63 -9.32 2.43 -4.25
N GLY A 64 -8.70 3.06 -5.25
CA GLY A 64 -9.14 3.04 -6.64
C GLY A 64 -8.53 1.89 -7.45
N PRO A 65 -8.81 1.84 -8.78
CA PRO A 65 -8.29 0.80 -9.67
C PRO A 65 -6.76 0.67 -9.66
N LEU A 66 -6.03 1.79 -9.56
CA LEU A 66 -4.56 1.79 -9.52
C LEU A 66 -4.03 1.20 -8.21
N THR A 67 -4.63 1.56 -7.08
CA THR A 67 -4.29 0.97 -5.77
C THR A 67 -4.60 -0.52 -5.75
N TRP A 68 -5.73 -0.94 -6.32
CA TRP A 68 -6.07 -2.35 -6.49
C TRP A 68 -5.06 -3.10 -7.37
N TRP A 69 -4.60 -2.47 -8.45
CA TRP A 69 -3.57 -3.05 -9.31
C TRP A 69 -2.26 -3.24 -8.54
N ALA A 70 -1.82 -2.25 -7.77
CA ALA A 70 -0.62 -2.35 -6.93
C ALA A 70 -0.75 -3.41 -5.82
N LEU A 71 -1.95 -3.57 -5.24
CA LEU A 71 -2.24 -4.65 -4.28
C LEU A 71 -2.20 -6.05 -4.92
N ALA A 72 -2.39 -6.16 -6.24
CA ALA A 72 -2.26 -7.42 -6.97
C ALA A 72 -0.84 -7.66 -7.52
N HIS A 73 -0.05 -6.60 -7.69
CA HIS A 73 1.31 -6.63 -8.25
C HIS A 73 2.32 -6.11 -7.22
N PRO A 74 2.69 -6.92 -6.21
CA PRO A 74 3.66 -6.51 -5.18
C PRO A 74 5.08 -6.32 -5.72
N ASP A 75 5.42 -7.01 -6.81
CA ASP A 75 6.77 -7.02 -7.37
C ASP A 75 6.87 -6.07 -8.56
N ASN A 76 6.86 -4.76 -8.28
CA ASN A 76 7.10 -3.72 -9.28
C ASN A 76 8.61 -3.44 -9.47
N SER A 77 9.46 -4.38 -9.09
CA SER A 77 10.92 -4.31 -9.21
C SER A 77 11.36 -4.06 -10.66
N GLY A 78 10.63 -4.59 -11.63
CA GLY A 78 10.86 -4.34 -13.07
C GLY A 78 10.54 -2.90 -13.51
N VAL A 79 9.74 -2.18 -12.73
CA VAL A 79 9.29 -0.81 -13.00
C VAL A 79 10.21 0.22 -12.32
N LEU A 80 10.71 -0.08 -11.11
CA LEU A 80 11.71 0.73 -10.40
C LEU A 80 13.12 0.64 -11.00
N ASN A 81 13.39 -0.30 -11.90
CA ASN A 81 14.65 -0.42 -12.63
C ASN A 81 14.77 0.57 -13.82
N GLN A 82 14.00 1.66 -13.81
CA GLN A 82 14.15 2.76 -14.76
C GLN A 82 15.10 3.82 -14.19
N PRO A 83 16.28 4.07 -14.81
CA PRO A 83 17.21 5.09 -14.36
C PRO A 83 16.65 6.49 -14.66
N GLY A 84 15.79 7.03 -13.78
CA GLY A 84 15.20 8.34 -14.03
C GLY A 84 14.32 8.98 -12.96
N GLY A 85 14.13 8.42 -11.77
CA GLY A 85 13.20 8.98 -10.79
C GLY A 85 13.65 8.83 -9.34
N VAL A 86 14.50 9.74 -8.86
CA VAL A 86 14.75 9.91 -7.43
C VAL A 86 13.55 10.64 -6.81
N VAL A 87 12.65 9.89 -6.17
CA VAL A 87 11.83 10.39 -5.06
C VAL A 87 11.76 9.27 -4.02
N ILE A 88 12.72 9.29 -3.10
CA ILE A 88 12.72 8.43 -1.92
C ILE A 88 12.02 9.23 -0.82
N PRO A 89 10.74 8.98 -0.47
CA PRO A 89 10.21 9.45 0.80
C PRO A 89 10.97 8.71 1.93
N PRO A 90 11.25 9.34 3.09
CA PRO A 90 12.02 8.71 4.15
C PRO A 90 11.29 7.47 4.67
N VAL A 91 11.70 6.30 4.16
CA VAL A 91 11.35 5.01 4.73
C VAL A 91 12.01 4.97 6.10
N GLY A 92 11.18 5.17 7.14
CA GLY A 92 11.51 4.71 8.47
C GLY A 92 11.81 3.20 8.41
N GLY A 93 13.06 2.85 8.69
CA GLY A 93 13.46 1.50 9.08
C GLY A 93 13.81 0.54 7.94
N SER A 94 14.81 0.87 7.10
CA SER A 94 15.51 -0.18 6.33
C SER A 94 16.28 -1.11 7.27
N ALA A 95 16.33 -2.40 6.93
CA ALA A 95 16.88 -3.53 7.69
C ALA A 95 18.37 -3.45 8.11
N LEU A 96 19.02 -2.30 7.95
CA LEU A 96 20.40 -2.01 8.38
C LEU A 96 20.53 -1.81 9.90
N GLY A 97 19.43 -1.49 10.61
CA GLY A 97 19.44 -1.28 12.06
C GLY A 97 19.69 -2.53 12.92
N ARG A 98 19.71 -3.74 12.34
CA ARG A 98 19.91 -4.99 13.09
C ARG A 98 21.37 -5.44 13.25
N ALA A 99 22.34 -4.77 12.62
CA ALA A 99 23.74 -5.20 12.63
C ALA A 99 24.64 -4.47 13.66
N ALA A 100 24.09 -3.67 14.58
CA ALA A 100 24.87 -2.88 15.54
C ALA A 100 24.94 -3.48 16.96
N LEU A 101 24.67 -4.77 17.13
CA LEU A 101 24.82 -5.47 18.41
C LEU A 101 25.55 -6.81 18.22
N GLU A 102 26.81 -6.71 17.81
CA GLU A 102 27.83 -7.72 18.11
C GLU A 102 28.97 -7.06 18.89
#